data_AF-A0A293MTX0-F1
#
_entry.id   AF-A0A293MTX0-F1
#
_cell.length_a   1.000
_cell.length_b   1.000
_cell.length_c   1.000
_cell.angle_alpha   90.00
_cell.angle_beta   90.00
_cell.angle_gamma   90.00
#
_symmetry.space_group_name_H-M   'P 1'
#
loop_
_entity.id
_entity.type
_entity.pdbx_description
1 polymer ?
#
loop_
_entity_poly.entity_id
_entity_poly.type
_entity_poly.pdbx_seq_one_letter_code
_entity_poly.pdbx_strand_id
1 'polypeptide(L)'
;MTKYKQFQNESMDSPRLSPNDVEAPHDRSEGTAQGNGHKINSTVLDAPDGKATRSILLRRFVEHLGFRLFSFLMILIDIIILIIDVSSSEKSEKGYDIVALCFVCFFLAELCLRLYAQGPREFFMRWYNIVDFIVVILSFITTVIYVSIEISGYVKLIVVGRMVRVVGLIRIYTEKKNLTRGARLVVSENKRRYQKDGFDLDLVYVTDRIIAMSYPSSGKMSWYRNPIQEVERFFDTKHHDHYRIYNMCSERTYDNTHFHGRIERILIDDHNIPLLNDAIEFVRSAQEFLADDPQN
;
A
#
# COMPACT_ATOMS: atom_id res chain seq x y z
N MET A 1 -42.40 0.22 1.96
CA MET A 1 -42.02 0.41 0.54
C MET A 1 -42.63 1.73 0.10
N THR A 2 -41.94 2.83 0.36
CA THR A 2 -42.49 4.18 0.25
C THR A 2 -41.71 4.91 -0.83
N LYS A 3 -42.38 5.18 -1.95
CA LYS A 3 -41.82 5.81 -3.17
C LYS A 3 -41.52 7.28 -2.91
N TYR A 4 -40.27 7.70 -3.12
CA TYR A 4 -39.92 9.12 -3.22
C TYR A 4 -40.36 9.68 -4.58
N LYS A 5 -41.11 10.78 -4.56
CA LYS A 5 -41.46 11.59 -5.74
C LYS A 5 -40.27 12.47 -6.12
N GLN A 6 -39.88 12.39 -7.38
CA GLN A 6 -38.90 13.25 -8.05
C GLN A 6 -39.50 14.65 -8.18
N PHE A 7 -38.86 15.68 -7.61
CA PHE A 7 -39.22 17.08 -7.87
C PHE A 7 -38.61 17.53 -9.21
N GLN A 8 -39.43 18.17 -10.04
CA GLN A 8 -39.06 18.74 -11.32
C GLN A 8 -38.31 20.06 -11.11
N ASN A 9 -37.22 20.27 -11.86
CA ASN A 9 -36.52 21.55 -11.94
C ASN A 9 -37.40 22.56 -12.69
N GLU A 10 -37.91 23.57 -11.98
CA GLU A 10 -38.40 24.80 -12.61
C GLU A 10 -37.22 25.75 -12.85
N SER A 11 -37.12 26.21 -14.08
CA SER A 11 -36.12 27.14 -14.61
C SER A 11 -36.30 28.54 -14.02
N MET A 12 -35.27 29.06 -13.35
CA MET A 12 -35.16 30.49 -13.05
C MET A 12 -34.55 31.24 -14.23
N ASP A 13 -35.37 32.09 -14.85
CA ASP A 13 -34.97 33.07 -15.85
C ASP A 13 -33.95 34.08 -15.28
N SER A 14 -32.84 34.25 -15.98
CA SER A 14 -31.85 35.31 -15.73
C SER A 14 -32.10 36.49 -16.68
N PRO A 15 -32.11 37.75 -16.22
CA PRO A 15 -32.27 38.91 -17.12
C PRO A 15 -31.06 39.06 -18.05
N ARG A 16 -31.33 39.20 -19.35
CA ARG A 16 -30.33 39.49 -20.40
C ARG A 16 -29.84 40.94 -20.29
N LEU A 17 -28.53 41.16 -20.20
CA LEU A 17 -27.90 42.46 -20.50
C LEU A 17 -27.50 42.51 -21.99
N SER A 18 -27.84 43.63 -22.64
CA SER A 18 -27.56 43.95 -24.04
C SER A 18 -26.12 44.46 -24.22
N PRO A 19 -25.41 44.06 -25.30
CA PRO A 19 -24.07 44.54 -25.60
C PRO A 19 -24.15 45.81 -26.42
N ASN A 20 -24.18 46.96 -25.76
CA ASN A 20 -23.81 48.27 -26.29
C ASN A 20 -23.93 49.21 -25.10
N ASP A 21 -22.80 49.56 -24.50
CA ASP A 21 -22.51 50.93 -24.08
C ASP A 21 -21.15 50.98 -23.39
N VAL A 22 -20.40 52.01 -23.77
CA VAL A 22 -19.20 52.59 -23.16
C VAL A 22 -17.87 52.18 -23.80
N GLU A 23 -17.46 53.08 -24.71
CA GLU A 23 -16.16 53.18 -25.35
C GLU A 23 -15.29 54.24 -24.64
N ALA A 24 -13.98 53.97 -24.66
CA ALA A 24 -12.82 54.86 -24.46
C ALA A 24 -12.46 55.37 -23.02
N PRO A 25 -11.18 55.69 -22.71
CA PRO A 25 -10.07 55.95 -23.64
C PRO A 25 -8.71 55.29 -23.33
N HIS A 26 -7.86 55.35 -24.36
CA HIS A 26 -6.42 55.08 -24.36
C HIS A 26 -5.62 55.99 -23.42
N ASP A 27 -4.54 55.40 -22.89
CA ASP A 27 -3.19 55.96 -22.69
C ASP A 27 -2.70 56.02 -21.23
N ARG A 28 -1.81 55.08 -20.87
CA ARG A 28 -0.53 55.33 -20.20
C ARG A 28 0.27 54.05 -19.98
N SER A 29 1.54 54.16 -20.33
CA SER A 29 2.67 53.29 -20.05
C SER A 29 2.81 52.84 -18.59
N GLU A 30 3.09 51.55 -18.37
CA GLU A 30 3.83 50.97 -17.24
C GLU A 30 4.17 49.52 -17.67
N GLY A 31 5.42 49.08 -17.65
CA GLY A 31 6.15 48.80 -16.41
C GLY A 31 6.12 47.30 -16.18
N THR A 32 7.28 46.66 -16.30
CA THR A 32 7.56 45.23 -16.03
C THR A 32 6.76 44.63 -14.86
N ALA A 33 5.88 43.68 -15.16
CA ALA A 33 5.38 42.70 -14.19
C ALA A 33 5.77 41.30 -14.68
N GLN A 34 6.86 40.80 -14.11
CA GLN A 34 7.37 39.45 -14.26
C GLN A 34 6.37 38.49 -13.61
N GLY A 35 5.44 37.97 -14.41
CA GLY A 35 4.51 36.92 -13.96
C GLY A 35 5.29 35.63 -13.71
N ASN A 36 5.50 35.28 -12.45
CA ASN A 36 5.84 33.93 -12.01
C ASN A 36 4.62 33.01 -12.22
N GLY A 37 4.30 32.75 -13.48
CA GLY A 37 3.44 31.63 -13.86
C GLY A 37 4.19 30.35 -13.55
N HIS A 38 3.68 29.57 -12.60
CA HIS A 38 4.13 28.22 -12.32
C HIS A 38 4.01 27.40 -13.62
N LYS A 39 5.12 27.25 -14.35
CA LYS A 39 5.19 26.35 -15.49
C LYS A 39 5.00 24.94 -14.94
N ILE A 40 3.84 24.36 -15.19
CA ILE A 40 3.61 22.93 -14.96
C ILE A 40 4.67 22.21 -15.79
N ASN A 41 5.63 21.57 -15.12
CA ASN A 41 6.57 20.65 -15.74
C ASN A 41 5.76 19.48 -16.29
N SER A 42 5.33 19.58 -17.56
CA SER A 42 4.66 18.52 -18.31
C SER A 42 5.59 17.34 -18.65
N THR A 43 6.84 17.37 -18.19
CA THR A 43 7.82 16.27 -18.29
C THR A 43 7.44 15.01 -17.53
N VAL A 44 6.31 15.00 -16.81
CA VAL A 44 5.77 13.79 -16.14
C VAL A 44 4.94 12.92 -17.11
N LEU A 45 4.67 13.37 -18.34
CA LEU A 45 3.97 12.60 -19.39
C LEU A 45 4.90 12.05 -20.48
N ASP A 46 6.21 11.99 -20.24
CA ASP A 46 7.07 11.13 -21.04
C ASP A 46 6.71 9.68 -20.71
N ALA A 47 6.06 9.00 -21.66
CA ALA A 47 5.74 7.59 -21.55
C ALA A 47 7.02 6.83 -21.17
N PRO A 48 7.05 6.10 -20.04
CA PRO A 48 8.26 5.45 -19.60
C PRO A 48 8.72 4.48 -20.69
N ASP A 49 10.00 4.60 -21.09
CA ASP A 49 10.66 3.73 -22.06
C ASP A 49 10.17 2.28 -21.85
N GLY A 50 9.76 1.59 -22.91
CA GLY A 50 9.07 0.31 -22.81
C GLY A 50 9.83 -0.74 -21.98
N LYS A 51 11.16 -0.59 -21.87
CA LYS A 51 12.03 -1.37 -20.97
C LYS A 51 11.83 -1.02 -19.49
N ALA A 52 11.76 0.26 -19.13
CA ALA A 52 11.49 0.72 -17.77
C ALA A 52 10.06 0.33 -17.32
N THR A 53 9.08 0.45 -18.21
CA THR A 53 7.70 0.04 -17.92
C THR A 53 7.61 -1.47 -17.64
N ARG A 54 8.30 -2.29 -18.43
CA ARG A 54 8.35 -3.76 -18.25
C ARG A 54 9.07 -4.16 -16.96
N SER A 55 10.20 -3.53 -16.62
CA SER A 55 10.92 -3.85 -15.38
C SER A 55 10.10 -3.50 -14.13
N ILE A 56 9.37 -2.38 -14.15
CA ILE A 56 8.45 -1.98 -13.07
C ILE A 56 7.28 -2.97 -12.94
N LEU A 57 6.66 -3.36 -14.06
CA LEU A 57 5.59 -4.36 -14.08
C LEU A 57 6.06 -5.71 -13.56
N LEU A 58 7.24 -6.17 -14.00
CA LEU A 58 7.81 -7.44 -13.58
C LEU A 58 8.13 -7.43 -12.09
N ARG A 59 8.73 -6.34 -11.58
CA ARG A 59 8.98 -6.14 -10.17
C ARG A 59 7.67 -6.19 -9.37
N ARG A 60 6.63 -5.51 -9.84
CA ARG A 60 5.30 -5.51 -9.20
C ARG A 60 4.66 -6.89 -9.19
N PHE A 61 4.83 -7.68 -10.25
CA PHE A 61 4.34 -9.06 -10.33
C PHE A 61 5.08 -9.98 -9.35
N VAL A 62 6.40 -9.92 -9.36
CA VAL A 62 7.25 -10.76 -8.50
C VAL A 62 7.09 -10.43 -7.02
N GLU A 63 6.92 -9.15 -6.70
CA GLU A 63 6.66 -8.69 -5.34
C GLU A 63 5.18 -8.84 -4.95
N HIS A 64 4.31 -9.25 -5.88
CA HIS A 64 2.90 -9.44 -5.61
C HIS A 64 2.71 -10.51 -4.53
N LEU A 65 1.72 -10.29 -3.67
CA LEU A 65 1.41 -11.23 -2.60
C LEU A 65 1.05 -12.62 -3.16
N GLY A 66 0.21 -12.66 -4.19
CA GLY A 66 -0.25 -13.92 -4.79
C GLY A 66 0.91 -14.79 -5.30
N PHE A 67 1.89 -14.19 -5.99
CA PHE A 67 3.05 -14.94 -6.50
C PHE A 67 3.90 -15.54 -5.37
N ARG A 68 4.05 -14.79 -4.27
CA ARG A 68 4.74 -15.27 -3.05
C ARG A 68 3.97 -16.38 -2.35
N LEU A 69 2.65 -16.24 -2.20
CA LEU A 69 1.79 -17.28 -1.61
C LEU A 69 1.74 -18.54 -2.47
N PHE A 70 1.78 -18.40 -3.80
CA PHE A 70 1.84 -19.53 -4.71
C PHE A 70 3.15 -20.31 -4.55
N SER A 71 4.29 -19.61 -4.54
CA SER A 71 5.60 -20.25 -4.32
C SER A 71 5.69 -20.94 -2.96
N PHE A 72 5.09 -20.33 -1.93
CA PHE A 72 4.91 -20.96 -0.62
C PHE A 72 4.11 -22.27 -0.68
N LEU A 73 2.95 -22.24 -1.34
CA LEU A 73 2.10 -23.42 -1.49
C LEU A 73 2.85 -24.55 -2.21
N MET A 74 3.69 -24.22 -3.21
CA MET A 74 4.55 -25.20 -3.87
C MET A 74 5.57 -25.85 -2.92
N ILE A 75 6.16 -25.09 -1.98
CA ILE A 75 7.07 -25.66 -0.95
C ILE A 75 6.30 -26.63 -0.05
N LEU A 76 5.08 -26.28 0.38
CA LEU A 76 4.26 -27.16 1.20
C LEU A 76 3.90 -28.46 0.47
N ILE A 77 3.48 -28.35 -0.79
CA ILE A 77 3.13 -29.53 -1.61
C ILE A 77 4.36 -30.42 -1.81
N ASP A 78 5.54 -29.85 -2.09
CA ASP A 78 6.80 -30.60 -2.22
C ASP A 78 7.14 -31.38 -0.92
N ILE A 79 6.95 -30.78 0.25
CA ILE A 79 7.14 -31.43 1.55
C ILE A 79 6.11 -32.55 1.77
N ILE A 80 4.84 -32.32 1.42
CA ILE A 80 3.79 -33.34 1.55
C ILE A 80 4.12 -34.54 0.66
N ILE A 81 4.51 -34.31 -0.59
CA ILE A 81 4.89 -35.36 -1.53
C ILE A 81 6.10 -36.15 -0.99
N LEU A 82 7.10 -35.47 -0.41
CA LEU A 82 8.22 -36.13 0.25
C LEU A 82 7.77 -37.03 1.41
N ILE A 83 6.85 -36.56 2.25
CA ILE A 83 6.34 -37.36 3.39
C ILE A 83 5.62 -38.61 2.87
N ILE A 84 4.80 -38.45 1.82
CA ILE A 84 4.09 -39.57 1.20
C ILE A 84 5.09 -40.58 0.64
N ASP A 85 6.10 -40.12 -0.12
CA ASP A 85 7.17 -40.93 -0.70
C ASP A 85 7.94 -41.72 0.37
N VAL A 86 8.32 -41.07 1.47
CA VAL A 86 9.03 -41.71 2.61
C VAL A 86 8.14 -42.71 3.36
N SER A 87 6.82 -42.49 3.42
CA SER A 87 5.88 -43.36 4.14
C SER A 87 5.41 -44.56 3.32
N SER A 88 5.55 -44.50 2.00
CA SER A 88 5.06 -45.54 1.10
C SER A 88 6.07 -46.70 1.06
N SER A 89 5.64 -47.89 1.51
CA SER A 89 6.46 -49.12 1.41
C SER A 89 6.58 -49.65 -0.04
N GLU A 90 5.79 -49.13 -0.98
CA GLU A 90 5.87 -49.49 -2.39
C GLU A 90 6.90 -48.61 -3.12
N LYS A 91 7.84 -49.24 -3.85
CA LYS A 91 8.76 -48.55 -4.76
C LYS A 91 7.97 -47.91 -5.90
N SER A 92 7.59 -46.65 -5.76
CA SER A 92 7.06 -45.87 -6.87
C SER A 92 8.24 -45.35 -7.70
N GLU A 93 8.53 -46.03 -8.81
CA GLU A 93 9.88 -45.96 -9.40
C GLU A 93 10.22 -44.71 -10.24
N LYS A 94 9.27 -43.84 -10.65
CA LYS A 94 9.61 -42.70 -11.54
C LYS A 94 8.76 -41.43 -11.40
N GLY A 95 7.54 -41.53 -10.87
CA GLY A 95 6.60 -40.40 -10.84
C GLY A 95 7.02 -39.27 -9.89
N TYR A 96 7.41 -39.62 -8.67
CA TYR A 96 7.80 -38.64 -7.65
C TYR A 96 9.08 -37.88 -8.00
N ASP A 97 9.99 -38.51 -8.74
CA ASP A 97 11.24 -37.89 -9.19
C ASP A 97 11.02 -36.84 -10.28
N ILE A 98 10.13 -37.14 -11.25
CA ILE A 98 9.75 -36.17 -12.29
C ILE A 98 9.06 -34.96 -11.64
N VAL A 99 8.15 -35.21 -10.70
CA VAL A 99 7.44 -34.14 -9.97
C VAL A 99 8.42 -33.30 -9.15
N ALA A 100 9.35 -33.93 -8.43
CA ALA A 100 10.38 -33.23 -7.67
C ALA A 100 11.28 -32.37 -8.56
N LEU A 101 11.67 -32.87 -9.74
CA LEU A 101 12.43 -32.10 -10.74
C LEU A 101 11.65 -30.87 -11.22
N CYS A 102 10.34 -31.01 -11.49
CA CYS A 102 9.48 -29.89 -11.85
C CYS A 102 9.45 -28.80 -10.75
N PHE A 103 9.34 -29.17 -9.47
CA PHE A 103 9.40 -28.22 -8.37
C PHE A 103 10.72 -27.47 -8.30
N VAL A 104 11.84 -28.17 -8.47
CA VAL A 104 13.18 -27.54 -8.46
C VAL A 104 13.31 -26.54 -9.60
N CYS A 105 12.91 -26.92 -10.81
CA CYS A 105 12.92 -26.05 -11.97
C CYS A 105 12.03 -24.81 -11.76
N PHE A 106 10.87 -24.98 -11.12
CA PHE A 106 10.00 -23.87 -10.74
C PHE A 106 10.70 -22.91 -9.77
N PHE A 107 11.30 -23.41 -8.68
CA PHE A 107 12.02 -22.56 -7.72
C PHE A 107 13.23 -21.86 -8.34
N LEU A 108 13.95 -22.54 -9.25
CA LEU A 108 15.05 -21.94 -9.98
C LEU A 108 14.57 -20.81 -10.91
N ALA A 109 13.49 -21.03 -11.65
CA ALA A 109 12.89 -20.01 -12.51
C ALA A 109 12.37 -18.81 -11.69
N GLU A 110 11.74 -19.08 -10.54
CA GLU A 110 11.27 -18.05 -9.61
C GLU A 110 12.42 -17.23 -9.00
N LEU A 111 13.53 -17.88 -8.63
CA LEU A 111 14.76 -17.20 -8.20
C LEU A 111 15.34 -16.31 -9.30
N CYS A 112 15.48 -16.83 -10.52
CA CYS A 112 15.99 -16.07 -11.67
C CYS A 112 15.10 -14.86 -11.97
N LEU A 113 13.78 -15.03 -11.93
CA LEU A 113 12.82 -13.95 -12.15
C LEU A 113 12.97 -12.85 -11.09
N ARG A 114 13.17 -13.23 -9.82
CA ARG A 114 13.44 -12.28 -8.72
C ARG A 114 14.76 -11.56 -8.86
N LEU A 115 15.82 -12.30 -9.17
CA LEU A 115 17.16 -11.74 -9.36
C LEU A 115 17.16 -10.71 -10.50
N TYR A 116 16.45 -11.01 -11.59
CA TYR A 116 16.28 -10.10 -12.71
C TYR A 116 15.40 -8.90 -12.36
N ALA A 117 14.27 -9.10 -11.67
CA ALA A 117 13.33 -8.03 -11.35
C ALA A 117 13.84 -7.04 -10.28
N GLN A 118 14.55 -7.52 -9.27
CA GLN A 118 15.13 -6.69 -8.20
C GLN A 118 16.51 -6.14 -8.58
N GLY A 119 17.21 -6.82 -9.50
CA GLY A 119 18.60 -6.56 -9.81
C GLY A 119 19.55 -7.19 -8.77
N PRO A 120 20.73 -7.67 -9.20
CA PRO A 120 21.64 -8.43 -8.33
C PRO A 120 22.13 -7.62 -7.13
N ARG A 121 22.39 -6.32 -7.31
CA ARG A 121 22.87 -5.46 -6.22
C ARG A 121 21.87 -5.34 -5.07
N GLU A 122 20.59 -5.04 -5.37
CA GLU A 122 19.56 -4.94 -4.33
C GLU A 122 19.22 -6.32 -3.74
N PHE A 123 19.23 -7.36 -4.59
CA PHE A 123 18.94 -8.72 -4.19
C PHE A 123 19.92 -9.21 -3.12
N PHE A 124 21.24 -9.10 -3.37
CA PHE A 124 22.27 -9.60 -2.45
C PHE A 124 22.56 -8.68 -1.25
N MET A 125 22.01 -7.47 -1.18
CA MET A 125 22.08 -6.64 0.04
C MET A 125 21.14 -7.13 1.14
N ARG A 126 20.09 -7.85 0.76
CA ARG A 126 19.07 -8.37 1.69
C ARG A 126 19.47 -9.79 2.11
N TRP A 127 19.87 -9.96 3.37
CA TRP A 127 20.37 -11.25 3.88
C TRP A 127 19.43 -12.44 3.59
N TYR A 128 18.11 -12.25 3.68
CA TYR A 128 17.13 -13.31 3.44
C TYR A 128 17.07 -13.76 1.97
N ASN A 129 17.32 -12.84 1.02
CA ASN A 129 17.42 -13.17 -0.39
C ASN A 129 18.68 -14.00 -0.68
N ILE A 130 19.79 -13.72 0.03
CA ILE A 130 21.02 -14.52 -0.04
C ILE A 130 20.77 -15.94 0.45
N VAL A 131 20.12 -16.08 1.61
CA VAL A 131 19.78 -17.40 2.19
C VAL A 131 18.89 -18.19 1.21
N ASP A 132 17.86 -17.56 0.66
CA ASP A 132 16.96 -18.19 -0.31
C ASP A 132 17.68 -18.59 -1.61
N PHE A 133 18.58 -17.75 -2.12
CA PHE A 133 19.44 -18.08 -3.26
C PHE A 133 20.29 -19.33 -2.98
N ILE A 134 20.95 -19.40 -1.82
CA ILE A 134 21.75 -20.55 -1.43
C ILE A 134 20.89 -21.82 -1.34
N VAL A 135 19.72 -21.73 -0.70
CA VAL A 135 18.79 -22.84 -0.51
C VAL A 135 18.30 -23.41 -1.85
N VAL A 136 17.90 -22.53 -2.79
CA VAL A 136 17.41 -22.95 -4.12
C VAL A 136 18.53 -23.57 -4.95
N ILE A 137 19.73 -22.98 -4.95
CA ILE A 137 20.88 -23.53 -5.70
C ILE A 137 21.34 -24.86 -5.13
N LEU A 138 21.46 -24.99 -3.80
CA LEU A 138 21.81 -26.25 -3.15
C LEU A 138 20.76 -27.33 -3.42
N SER A 139 19.47 -26.96 -3.42
CA SER A 139 18.38 -27.86 -3.78
C SER A 139 18.51 -28.35 -5.21
N PHE A 140 18.82 -27.47 -6.16
CA PHE A 140 19.02 -27.83 -7.57
C PHE A 140 20.20 -28.79 -7.75
N ILE A 141 21.35 -28.45 -7.17
CA ILE A 141 22.55 -29.30 -7.26
C ILE A 141 22.28 -30.68 -6.66
N THR A 142 21.66 -30.75 -5.48
CA THR A 142 21.35 -32.02 -4.82
C THR A 142 20.40 -32.89 -5.64
N THR A 143 19.38 -32.29 -6.28
CA THR A 143 18.47 -33.02 -7.17
C THR A 143 19.15 -33.50 -8.45
N VAL A 144 19.98 -32.67 -9.08
CA VAL A 144 20.72 -33.06 -10.30
C VAL A 144 21.69 -34.20 -10.00
N ILE A 145 22.41 -34.14 -8.87
CA ILE A 145 23.31 -35.20 -8.41
C ILE A 145 22.54 -36.52 -8.20
N TYR A 146 21.38 -36.47 -7.53
CA TYR A 146 20.55 -37.65 -7.32
C TYR A 146 20.13 -38.33 -8.64
N VAL A 147 19.68 -37.54 -9.62
CA VAL A 147 19.29 -38.07 -10.94
C VAL A 147 20.50 -38.65 -11.69
N SER A 148 21.70 -38.10 -11.47
CA SER A 148 22.91 -38.48 -12.22
C SER A 148 23.69 -39.64 -11.60
N ILE A 149 23.45 -39.97 -10.33
CA ILE A 149 24.28 -40.90 -9.56
C ILE A 149 23.38 -41.94 -8.87
N GLU A 150 23.38 -43.18 -9.37
CA GLU A 150 22.74 -44.35 -8.72
C GLU A 150 23.56 -44.88 -7.52
N ILE A 151 23.92 -44.03 -6.55
CA ILE A 151 24.65 -44.47 -5.34
C ILE A 151 23.72 -44.53 -4.13
N SER A 152 23.57 -45.73 -3.58
CA SER A 152 22.64 -46.13 -2.51
C SER A 152 22.83 -45.45 -1.15
N GLY A 153 23.84 -44.58 -0.99
CA GLY A 153 24.12 -43.84 0.25
C GLY A 153 23.51 -42.43 0.35
N TYR A 154 23.09 -41.83 -0.77
CA TYR A 154 22.68 -40.41 -0.81
C TYR A 154 21.22 -40.15 -0.44
N VAL A 155 20.41 -41.20 -0.24
CA VAL A 155 18.96 -41.10 0.09
C VAL A 155 18.71 -40.19 1.30
N LYS A 156 19.54 -40.30 2.35
CA LYS A 156 19.41 -39.46 3.56
C LYS A 156 19.71 -37.97 3.29
N LEU A 157 20.70 -37.67 2.44
CA LEU A 157 21.05 -36.30 2.06
C LEU A 157 19.95 -35.62 1.24
N ILE A 158 19.21 -36.39 0.44
CA ILE A 158 18.11 -35.88 -0.40
C ILE A 158 16.91 -35.45 0.46
N VAL A 159 16.53 -36.28 1.44
CA VAL A 159 15.46 -35.93 2.40
C VAL A 159 15.82 -34.63 3.13
N VAL A 160 17.08 -34.50 3.58
CA VAL A 160 17.58 -33.28 4.22
C VAL A 160 17.54 -32.10 3.26
N GLY A 161 18.01 -32.24 2.01
CA GLY A 161 18.01 -31.18 1.01
C GLY A 161 16.61 -30.64 0.69
N ARG A 162 15.59 -31.50 0.70
CA ARG A 162 14.19 -31.07 0.53
C ARG A 162 13.67 -30.33 1.77
N MET A 163 14.01 -30.78 2.98
CA MET A 163 13.65 -30.07 4.22
C MET A 163 14.30 -28.68 4.33
N VAL A 164 15.50 -28.50 3.77
CA VAL A 164 16.18 -27.19 3.71
C VAL A 164 15.34 -26.14 2.96
N ARG A 165 14.44 -26.54 2.06
CA ARG A 165 13.52 -25.60 1.36
C ARG A 165 12.57 -24.86 2.31
N VAL A 166 12.29 -25.41 3.48
CA VAL A 166 11.49 -24.76 4.54
C VAL A 166 12.16 -23.45 5.01
N VAL A 167 13.47 -23.31 4.88
CA VAL A 167 14.18 -22.07 5.21
C VAL A 167 13.71 -20.91 4.32
N GLY A 168 13.27 -21.18 3.08
CA GLY A 168 12.65 -20.18 2.20
C GLY A 168 11.41 -19.52 2.79
N LEU A 169 10.74 -20.16 3.76
CA LEU A 169 9.58 -19.59 4.48
C LEU A 169 9.94 -18.37 5.32
N ILE A 170 11.20 -18.23 5.76
CA ILE A 170 11.69 -17.09 6.55
C ILE A 170 11.40 -15.78 5.82
N ARG A 171 11.48 -15.78 4.49
CA ARG A 171 11.21 -14.61 3.63
C ARG A 171 9.78 -14.09 3.77
N ILE A 172 8.78 -14.97 3.89
CA ILE A 172 7.37 -14.58 4.05
C ILE A 172 7.19 -13.77 5.33
N TYR A 173 7.87 -14.17 6.40
CA TYR A 173 7.81 -13.47 7.68
C TYR A 173 8.53 -12.12 7.63
N THR A 174 9.68 -12.04 6.96
CA THR A 174 10.49 -10.80 6.89
C THR A 174 9.87 -9.74 5.97
N GLU A 175 9.14 -10.12 4.93
CA GLU A 175 8.48 -9.19 4.00
C GLU A 175 7.05 -8.79 4.39
N LYS A 176 6.62 -9.03 5.65
CA LYS A 176 5.30 -8.61 6.17
C LYS A 176 4.97 -7.13 5.94
N LYS A 177 5.98 -6.25 5.88
CA LYS A 177 5.79 -4.81 5.59
C LYS A 177 5.24 -4.54 4.18
N ASN A 178 5.52 -5.42 3.21
CA ASN A 178 4.96 -5.32 1.85
C ASN A 178 3.54 -5.90 1.80
N LEU A 179 3.23 -6.86 2.67
CA LEU A 179 1.90 -7.43 2.82
C LEU A 179 0.90 -6.39 3.35
N THR A 180 1.31 -5.65 4.39
CA THR A 180 0.49 -4.57 4.96
C THR A 180 0.26 -3.46 3.93
N ARG A 181 1.28 -3.08 3.16
CA ARG A 181 1.15 -2.08 2.09
C ARG A 181 0.20 -2.55 0.97
N GLY A 182 0.31 -3.81 0.53
CA GLY A 182 -0.59 -4.39 -0.47
C GLY A 182 -2.03 -4.49 0.00
N ALA A 183 -2.27 -4.97 1.22
CA ALA A 183 -3.61 -5.03 1.82
C ALA A 183 -4.21 -3.61 1.98
N ARG A 184 -3.39 -2.63 2.39
CA ARG A 184 -3.81 -1.23 2.50
C ARG A 184 -4.21 -0.64 1.15
N LEU A 185 -3.56 -1.01 0.05
CA LEU A 185 -3.92 -0.52 -1.28
C LEU A 185 -5.21 -1.15 -1.80
N VAL A 186 -5.46 -2.43 -1.51
CA VAL A 186 -6.70 -3.13 -1.91
C VAL A 186 -7.93 -2.57 -1.19
N VAL A 187 -7.82 -2.23 0.09
CA VAL A 187 -8.93 -1.65 0.89
C VAL A 187 -9.11 -0.15 0.62
N SER A 188 -8.16 0.49 -0.08
CA SER A 188 -8.11 1.94 -0.28
C SER A 188 -8.77 2.42 -1.58
N GLU A 189 -9.67 1.64 -2.19
CA GLU A 189 -10.34 1.99 -3.45
C GLU A 189 -10.65 3.49 -3.56
N ASN A 190 -10.02 4.15 -4.54
CA ASN A 190 -10.16 5.56 -4.92
C ASN A 190 -9.91 6.67 -3.87
N LYS A 191 -9.31 6.36 -2.71
CA LYS A 191 -8.98 7.41 -1.73
C LYS A 191 -7.66 8.12 -2.07
N ARG A 192 -7.68 9.46 -2.09
CA ARG A 192 -6.45 10.27 -2.17
C ARG A 192 -5.66 10.06 -0.87
N ARG A 193 -4.45 9.51 -0.98
CA ARG A 193 -3.56 9.25 0.18
C ARG A 193 -2.42 10.27 0.22
N TYR A 194 -1.99 10.62 1.43
CA TYR A 194 -0.77 11.38 1.66
C TYR A 194 0.44 10.43 1.63
N GLN A 195 1.29 10.56 0.61
CA GLN A 195 2.49 9.74 0.41
C GLN A 195 3.74 10.61 0.22
N LYS A 196 4.12 11.37 1.25
CA LYS A 196 5.30 12.27 1.24
C LYS A 196 6.03 12.20 2.59
N ASP A 197 7.31 12.54 2.59
CA ASP A 197 8.14 12.70 3.79
C ASP A 197 8.14 11.50 4.76
N GLY A 198 8.05 10.30 4.20
CA GLY A 198 8.02 9.06 4.98
C GLY A 198 6.67 8.73 5.63
N PHE A 199 5.59 9.42 5.25
CA PHE A 199 4.22 9.12 5.65
C PHE A 199 3.43 8.46 4.51
N ASP A 200 2.56 7.50 4.85
CA ASP A 200 1.59 6.86 3.94
C ASP A 200 0.23 6.72 4.67
N LEU A 201 -0.56 7.80 4.64
CA LEU A 201 -1.79 7.96 5.41
C LEU A 201 -3.00 8.22 4.49
N ASP A 202 -4.15 7.67 4.84
CA ASP A 202 -5.47 8.04 4.28
C ASP A 202 -5.88 9.39 4.88
N LEU A 203 -5.31 10.46 4.31
CA LEU A 203 -5.33 11.85 4.76
C LEU A 203 -5.17 12.78 3.55
N VAL A 204 -5.93 13.88 3.53
CA VAL A 204 -5.94 14.88 2.45
C VAL A 204 -6.02 16.27 3.05
N TYR A 205 -5.19 17.18 2.54
CA TYR A 205 -5.37 18.62 2.74
C TYR A 205 -6.51 19.10 1.83
N VAL A 206 -7.63 19.47 2.42
CA VAL A 206 -8.76 20.11 1.73
C VAL A 206 -8.39 21.56 1.41
N THR A 207 -7.74 22.21 2.38
CA THR A 207 -7.04 23.48 2.24
C THR A 207 -5.68 23.37 2.95
N ASP A 208 -4.86 24.41 2.95
CA ASP A 208 -3.58 24.42 3.66
C ASP A 208 -3.73 24.24 5.19
N ARG A 209 -4.92 24.56 5.74
CA ARG A 209 -5.24 24.56 7.17
C ARG A 209 -6.35 23.57 7.58
N ILE A 210 -6.96 22.89 6.61
CA ILE A 210 -8.07 21.95 6.85
C ILE A 210 -7.71 20.59 6.26
N ILE A 211 -7.65 19.58 7.13
CA ILE A 211 -7.33 18.21 6.77
C ILE A 211 -8.54 17.31 6.98
N ALA A 212 -8.86 16.51 5.97
CA ALA A 212 -9.79 15.39 6.09
C ALA A 212 -8.99 14.08 6.14
N MET A 213 -9.29 13.20 7.09
CA MET A 213 -8.62 11.92 7.22
C MET A 213 -9.55 10.81 7.71
N SER A 214 -9.16 9.57 7.44
CA SER A 214 -9.85 8.41 8.02
C SER A 214 -9.49 8.22 9.50
N TYR A 215 -10.37 7.52 10.22
CA TYR A 215 -10.23 7.19 11.63
C TYR A 215 -8.84 6.57 11.97
N PRO A 216 -8.02 7.22 12.83
CA PRO A 216 -6.79 6.68 13.39
C PRO A 216 -7.06 5.46 14.27
N SER A 217 -6.46 4.33 13.95
CA SER A 217 -6.76 3.04 14.59
C SER A 217 -5.62 2.53 15.45
N SER A 218 -5.98 1.89 16.56
CA SER A 218 -5.05 1.20 17.47
C SER A 218 -5.10 -0.32 17.29
N GLY A 219 -4.08 -1.02 17.80
CA GLY A 219 -4.04 -2.48 17.84
C GLY A 219 -4.04 -3.14 16.46
N LYS A 220 -4.72 -4.29 16.33
CA LYS A 220 -4.75 -5.09 15.09
C LYS A 220 -5.45 -4.39 13.91
N MET A 221 -6.28 -3.37 14.17
CA MET A 221 -6.98 -2.62 13.11
C MET A 221 -6.06 -1.65 12.34
N SER A 222 -4.90 -1.30 12.91
CA SER A 222 -3.84 -0.50 12.26
C SER A 222 -3.21 -1.16 11.03
N TRP A 223 -3.49 -2.45 10.79
CA TRP A 223 -2.93 -3.18 9.66
C TRP A 223 -3.48 -2.66 8.33
N TYR A 224 -4.73 -2.19 8.29
CA TYR A 224 -5.37 -1.68 7.08
C TYR A 224 -5.82 -0.21 7.15
N ARG A 225 -5.95 0.37 8.35
CA ARG A 225 -6.24 1.81 8.56
C ARG A 225 -4.98 2.59 8.97
N ASN A 226 -5.12 3.90 9.10
CA ASN A 226 -4.07 4.77 9.63
C ASN A 226 -3.69 4.31 11.06
N PRO A 227 -2.42 3.96 11.33
CA PRO A 227 -1.96 3.72 12.70
C PRO A 227 -2.01 5.02 13.49
N ILE A 228 -2.62 5.02 14.68
CA ILE A 228 -2.80 6.25 15.47
C ILE A 228 -1.46 6.94 15.77
N GLN A 229 -0.40 6.18 16.08
CA GLN A 229 0.93 6.71 16.37
C GLN A 229 1.57 7.39 15.15
N GLU A 230 1.28 6.91 13.94
CA GLU A 230 1.79 7.53 12.71
C GLU A 230 1.03 8.82 12.37
N VAL A 231 -0.26 8.89 12.70
CA VAL A 231 -1.06 10.12 12.55
C VAL A 231 -0.59 11.16 13.57
N GLU A 232 -0.38 10.75 14.82
CA GLU A 232 0.18 11.62 15.86
C GLU A 232 1.57 12.14 15.47
N ARG A 233 2.48 11.24 15.04
CA ARG A 233 3.79 11.63 14.49
C ARG A 233 3.67 12.61 13.34
N PHE A 234 2.68 12.44 12.46
CA PHE A 234 2.44 13.34 11.33
C PHE A 234 2.12 14.75 11.80
N PHE A 235 1.14 14.89 12.70
CA PHE A 235 0.76 16.20 13.24
C PHE A 235 1.88 16.82 14.07
N ASP A 236 2.56 16.06 14.91
CA ASP A 236 3.68 16.57 15.71
C ASP A 236 4.88 17.01 14.84
N THR A 237 5.07 16.39 13.67
CA THR A 237 6.16 16.75 12.74
C THR A 237 5.80 17.93 11.82
N LYS A 238 4.54 18.02 11.39
CA LYS A 238 4.10 18.97 10.35
C LYS A 238 3.41 20.21 10.91
N HIS A 239 2.75 20.08 12.04
CA HIS A 239 1.85 21.07 12.64
C HIS A 239 2.07 21.13 14.16
N HIS A 240 3.33 21.12 14.60
CA HIS A 240 3.66 21.01 16.02
C HIS A 240 2.92 22.06 16.85
N ASP A 241 2.13 21.61 17.83
CA ASP A 241 1.25 22.43 18.68
C ASP A 241 0.19 23.29 17.97
N HIS A 242 0.09 23.20 16.64
CA HIS A 242 -0.84 23.96 15.79
C HIS A 242 -1.83 23.03 15.08
N TYR A 243 -2.49 22.15 15.84
CA TYR A 243 -3.57 21.31 15.29
C TYR A 243 -4.62 20.97 16.34
N ARG A 244 -5.83 20.68 15.87
CA ARG A 244 -6.92 20.11 16.68
C ARG A 244 -7.61 18.97 15.92
N ILE A 245 -7.90 17.87 16.60
CA ILE A 245 -8.55 16.70 16.02
C ILE A 245 -10.04 16.73 16.35
N TYR A 246 -10.88 16.79 15.32
CA TYR A 246 -12.32 16.62 15.47
C TYR A 246 -12.70 15.17 15.15
N ASN A 247 -13.04 14.39 16.18
CA ASN A 247 -13.52 13.02 16.02
C ASN A 247 -15.04 13.02 15.87
N MET A 248 -15.51 12.79 14.65
CA MET A 248 -16.93 12.76 14.31
C MET A 248 -17.61 11.40 14.54
N CYS A 249 -16.87 10.35 14.95
CA CYS A 249 -17.45 9.01 15.14
C CYS A 249 -18.17 8.89 16.49
N SER A 250 -19.44 8.49 16.46
CA SER A 250 -20.21 8.17 17.67
C SER A 250 -19.73 6.86 18.31
N GLU A 251 -19.43 5.86 17.48
CA GLU A 251 -19.20 4.48 17.87
C GLU A 251 -17.76 4.17 18.33
N ARG A 252 -16.83 5.11 18.11
CA ARG A 252 -15.40 4.92 18.36
C ARG A 252 -14.74 6.17 18.96
N THR A 253 -13.83 5.94 19.89
CA THR A 253 -12.95 6.97 20.48
C THR A 253 -11.53 6.43 20.65
N TYR A 254 -10.59 7.33 20.88
CA TYR A 254 -9.20 7.01 21.20
C TYR A 254 -8.98 7.11 22.72
N ASP A 255 -7.83 6.62 23.17
CA ASP A 255 -7.36 6.89 24.53
C ASP A 255 -6.94 8.36 24.67
N ASN A 256 -7.14 8.95 25.85
CA ASN A 256 -6.85 10.36 26.14
C ASN A 256 -5.34 10.67 26.16
N THR A 257 -4.50 9.65 26.07
CA THR A 257 -3.04 9.76 25.98
C THR A 257 -2.56 10.21 24.60
N HIS A 258 -3.42 10.12 23.57
CA HIS A 258 -3.08 10.50 22.21
C HIS A 258 -3.39 11.97 21.90
N PHE A 259 -2.67 12.49 20.91
CA PHE A 259 -2.82 13.83 20.35
C PHE A 259 -2.68 14.95 21.40
N HIS A 260 -1.99 14.68 22.52
CA HIS A 260 -1.77 15.63 23.61
C HIS A 260 -3.07 16.26 24.14
N GLY A 261 -4.18 15.51 24.11
CA GLY A 261 -5.49 16.00 24.55
C GLY A 261 -6.18 16.99 23.61
N ARG A 262 -5.63 17.24 22.41
CA ARG A 262 -6.17 18.16 21.40
C ARG A 262 -7.29 17.52 20.58
N ILE A 263 -8.23 16.84 21.25
CA ILE A 263 -9.31 16.08 20.61
C ILE A 263 -10.66 16.63 21.07
N GLU A 264 -11.50 16.97 20.10
CA GLU A 264 -12.89 17.35 20.31
C GLU A 264 -13.81 16.32 19.64
N ARG A 265 -14.91 15.94 20.30
CA ARG A 265 -15.81 14.91 19.81
C ARG A 265 -17.15 15.49 19.41
N ILE A 266 -17.61 15.10 18.23
CA ILE A 266 -18.96 15.38 17.71
C ILE A 266 -19.55 14.01 17.36
N LEU A 267 -20.62 13.59 18.02
CA LEU A 267 -21.09 12.21 17.90
C LEU A 267 -22.05 12.09 16.72
N ILE A 268 -21.52 11.72 15.55
CA ILE A 268 -22.30 11.48 14.34
C ILE A 268 -22.33 9.98 14.09
N ASP A 269 -23.54 9.42 14.03
CA ASP A 269 -23.73 8.01 13.66
C ASP A 269 -23.36 7.78 12.20
N ASP A 270 -22.75 6.64 11.92
CA ASP A 270 -22.33 6.29 10.57
C ASP A 270 -23.52 6.33 9.59
N HIS A 271 -23.32 6.94 8.42
CA HIS A 271 -24.35 7.22 7.40
C HIS A 271 -25.52 8.13 7.84
N ASN A 272 -25.37 8.88 8.94
CA ASN A 272 -26.36 9.85 9.40
C ASN A 272 -25.81 11.29 9.35
N ILE A 273 -26.69 12.26 9.59
CA ILE A 273 -26.35 13.68 9.68
C ILE A 273 -26.25 14.11 11.15
N PRO A 274 -25.42 15.11 11.50
CA PRO A 274 -25.40 15.68 12.84
C PRO A 274 -26.72 16.40 13.15
N LEU A 275 -27.00 16.61 14.44
CA LEU A 275 -28.01 17.61 14.82
C LEU A 275 -27.55 18.99 14.39
N LEU A 276 -28.50 19.87 14.07
CA LEU A 276 -28.18 21.23 13.63
C LEU A 276 -27.35 21.99 14.68
N ASN A 277 -27.67 21.80 15.97
CA ASN A 277 -26.92 22.41 17.06
C ASN A 277 -25.46 21.93 17.10
N ASP A 278 -25.22 20.62 16.97
CA ASP A 278 -23.87 20.05 16.96
C ASP A 278 -23.05 20.56 15.76
N ALA A 279 -23.70 20.70 14.60
CA ALA A 279 -23.06 21.26 13.41
C ALA A 279 -22.66 22.74 13.61
N ILE A 280 -23.52 23.54 14.24
CA ILE A 280 -23.23 24.95 14.56
C ILE A 280 -22.10 25.04 15.59
N GLU A 281 -22.11 24.18 16.61
CA GLU A 281 -21.08 24.14 17.64
C GLU A 281 -19.71 23.74 17.06
N PHE A 282 -19.68 22.73 16.20
CA PHE A 282 -18.48 22.36 15.45
C PHE A 282 -17.92 23.52 14.65
N VAL A 283 -18.75 24.19 13.83
CA VAL A 283 -18.30 25.30 13.00
C VAL A 283 -17.75 26.43 13.85
N ARG A 284 -18.41 26.75 14.96
CA ARG A 284 -17.94 27.78 15.91
C ARG A 284 -16.58 27.41 16.51
N SER A 285 -16.44 26.21 17.07
CA SER A 285 -15.18 25.74 17.67
C SER A 285 -14.03 25.74 16.65
N ALA A 286 -14.28 25.25 15.44
CA ALA A 286 -13.27 25.21 14.38
C ALA A 286 -12.86 26.62 13.93
N GLN A 287 -13.81 27.55 13.81
CA GLN A 287 -13.52 28.95 13.48
C GLN A 287 -12.71 29.64 14.57
N GLU A 288 -13.07 29.45 15.83
CA GLU A 288 -12.34 30.01 16.98
C GLU A 288 -10.89 29.50 17.01
N PHE A 289 -10.68 28.19 16.83
CA PHE A 289 -9.34 27.60 16.76
C PHE A 289 -8.51 28.16 15.60
N LEU A 290 -9.09 28.24 14.39
CA LEU A 290 -8.38 28.77 13.22
C LEU A 290 -8.11 30.29 13.31
N ALA A 291 -8.91 31.02 14.08
CA ALA A 291 -8.73 32.46 14.30
C ALA A 291 -7.66 32.77 15.36
N ASP A 292 -7.41 31.86 16.29
CA ASP A 292 -6.47 32.04 17.40
C ASP A 292 -5.01 32.19 16.94
N ASP A 293 -4.60 31.40 15.93
CA ASP A 293 -3.27 31.50 15.33
C ASP A 293 -3.35 31.25 13.80
N PRO A 294 -2.65 32.02 12.95
CA PRO A 294 -2.59 31.77 11.51
C PRO A 294 -1.96 30.42 11.11
N GLN A 295 -1.19 29.77 11.98
CA GLN A 295 -0.58 28.45 11.75
C GLN A 295 -1.50 27.28 12.10
N ASN A 296 -2.61 27.51 12.83
CA ASN A 296 -3.57 26.48 13.23
C ASN A 296 -4.31 25.83 12.04
#